data_AF-A0A9D4KA17-F1
#
_entry.id   AF-A0A9D4KA17-F1
#
_cell.length_a   1.000
_cell.length_b   1.000
_cell.length_c   1.000
_cell.angle_alpha   90.00
_cell.angle_beta   90.00
_cell.angle_gamma   90.00
#
_symmetry.space_group_name_H-M   'P 1'
#
loop_
_entity.id
_entity.type
_entity.pdbx_description
1 polymer ?
#
loop_
_entity_poly.entity_id
_entity_poly.type
_entity_poly.pdbx_seq_one_letter_code
_entity_poly.pdbx_strand_id
1 'polypeptide(L)'
;MASAFYASVPSLHTVQRLKNLVEQKSGGAGAAGACRLWVGEHDRYGYAVLRATVAGKRIHFLAHRLAFFLHFLGTMILIDTMNVSHICHNKKCIKVERLSYEPQSVNNSRKKCLATRECTGHHGYPKCIL
;
A
#
# COMPACT_ATOMS: atom_id res chain seq x y z
N MET A 1 -14.63 5.53 -3.29
CA MET A 1 -14.86 4.31 -4.08
C MET A 1 -13.58 3.85 -4.79
N ALA A 2 -12.60 3.33 -4.04
CA ALA A 2 -11.46 2.59 -4.60
C ALA A 2 -11.60 1.07 -4.43
N SER A 3 -12.42 0.63 -3.47
CA SER A 3 -12.72 -0.79 -3.20
C SER A 3 -13.23 -1.52 -4.45
N ALA A 4 -14.25 -0.99 -5.13
CA ALA A 4 -14.76 -1.57 -6.38
C ALA A 4 -13.71 -1.70 -7.50
N PHE A 5 -12.70 -0.82 -7.53
CA PHE A 5 -11.60 -0.94 -8.50
C PHE A 5 -10.74 -2.18 -8.20
N TYR A 6 -10.40 -2.42 -6.93
CA TYR A 6 -9.56 -3.55 -6.51
C TYR A 6 -10.25 -4.92 -6.60
N ALA A 7 -11.59 -4.93 -6.67
CA ALA A 7 -12.40 -6.14 -6.87
C ALA A 7 -12.60 -6.50 -8.36
N SER A 8 -12.02 -5.73 -9.27
CA SER A 8 -12.15 -5.92 -10.72
C SER A 8 -10.79 -6.05 -11.40
N VAL A 9 -10.76 -6.62 -12.59
CA VAL A 9 -9.55 -6.67 -13.44
C VAL A 9 -9.57 -5.43 -14.36
N PRO A 10 -8.71 -4.42 -14.14
CA PRO A 10 -8.68 -3.24 -14.99
C PRO A 10 -8.08 -3.57 -16.37
N SER A 11 -8.39 -2.78 -17.39
CA SER A 11 -7.78 -2.94 -18.71
C SER A 11 -6.26 -2.77 -18.66
N LEU A 12 -5.53 -3.46 -19.54
CA LEU A 12 -4.06 -3.40 -19.62
C LEU A 12 -3.54 -1.95 -19.73
N HIS A 13 -4.20 -1.13 -20.55
CA HIS A 13 -3.88 0.29 -20.69
C HIS A 13 -4.02 1.06 -19.37
N THR A 14 -5.08 0.79 -18.60
CA THR A 14 -5.28 1.38 -17.27
C THR A 14 -4.17 0.97 -16.31
N VAL A 15 -3.83 -0.32 -16.30
CA VAL A 15 -2.75 -0.88 -15.46
C VAL A 15 -1.43 -0.21 -15.78
N GLN A 16 -1.05 -0.14 -17.06
CA GLN A 16 0.22 0.47 -17.47
C GLN A 16 0.28 1.95 -17.08
N ARG A 17 -0.80 2.70 -17.31
CA ARG A 17 -0.88 4.11 -16.90
C ARG A 17 -0.71 4.28 -15.38
N LEU A 18 -1.37 3.45 -14.58
CA LEU A 18 -1.26 3.53 -13.12
C LEU A 18 0.14 3.12 -12.63
N LYS A 19 0.77 2.11 -13.24
CA LYS A 19 2.18 1.76 -12.95
C LYS A 19 3.10 2.94 -13.22
N ASN A 20 2.98 3.57 -14.39
CA ASN A 20 3.79 4.75 -14.73
C ASN A 20 3.60 5.89 -13.72
N LEU A 21 2.35 6.16 -13.30
CA LEU A 21 2.06 7.19 -12.29
C LEU A 21 2.65 6.85 -10.92
N VAL A 22 2.65 5.58 -10.53
CA VAL A 22 3.27 5.12 -9.28
C VAL A 22 4.79 5.30 -9.34
N GLU A 23 5.42 4.87 -10.43
CA GLU A 23 6.88 4.99 -10.60
C GLU A 23 7.33 6.46 -10.61
N GLN A 24 6.66 7.32 -11.38
CA GLN A 24 6.96 8.77 -11.44
C GLN A 24 6.86 9.47 -10.07
N LYS A 25 6.05 8.95 -9.16
CA LYS A 25 5.82 9.52 -7.82
C LYS A 25 6.52 8.72 -6.73
N SER A 26 7.48 7.89 -7.11
CA SER A 26 8.33 7.14 -6.20
C SER A 26 9.81 7.44 -6.51
N GLY A 27 10.66 7.51 -5.48
CA GLY A 27 12.07 7.80 -5.74
C GLY A 27 12.92 8.12 -4.51
N GLY A 28 12.30 8.45 -3.37
CA GLY A 28 13.05 8.61 -2.13
C GLY A 28 13.54 7.26 -1.61
N ALA A 29 14.85 7.10 -1.42
CA ALA A 29 15.38 6.05 -0.57
C ALA A 29 15.10 6.45 0.90
N GLY A 30 14.28 5.68 1.60
CA GLY A 30 14.16 5.83 3.06
C GLY A 30 15.46 5.47 3.77
N ALA A 31 15.52 5.63 5.09
CA ALA A 31 16.69 5.26 5.90
C ALA A 31 17.29 3.91 5.43
N ALA A 32 18.56 3.95 5.04
CA ALA A 32 19.35 2.83 4.51
C ALA A 32 18.76 2.08 3.29
N GLY A 33 17.93 2.70 2.44
CA GLY A 33 17.37 2.05 1.24
C GLY A 33 16.29 1.00 1.53
N ALA A 34 15.85 0.90 2.80
CA ALA A 34 14.87 -0.08 3.24
C ALA A 34 13.46 0.17 2.66
N CYS A 35 13.13 1.42 2.36
CA CYS A 35 11.82 1.84 1.86
C CYS A 35 11.92 2.53 0.50
N ARG A 36 10.93 2.30 -0.36
CA ARG A 36 10.66 3.10 -1.57
C ARG A 36 9.62 4.15 -1.21
N LEU A 37 10.05 5.40 -1.07
CA LEU A 37 9.19 6.47 -0.58
C LEU A 37 8.38 7.12 -1.70
N TRP A 38 7.11 7.38 -1.40
CA TRP A 38 6.23 8.24 -2.16
C TRP A 38 6.66 9.70 -2.02
N VAL A 39 6.80 10.39 -3.14
CA VAL A 39 7.13 11.82 -3.20
C VAL A 39 5.93 12.69 -3.59
N GLY A 40 4.77 12.07 -3.82
CA GLY A 40 3.54 12.79 -4.17
C GLY A 40 2.73 13.28 -2.97
N GLU A 41 1.43 13.48 -3.20
CA GLU A 41 0.48 13.95 -2.19
C GLU A 41 0.32 12.96 -1.03
N HIS A 42 -0.03 13.51 0.13
CA HIS A 42 -0.36 12.76 1.34
C HIS A 42 -1.72 13.23 1.87
N ASP A 43 -2.46 12.34 2.53
CA ASP A 43 -3.68 12.71 3.25
C ASP A 43 -3.36 13.38 4.60
N ARG A 44 -4.41 13.86 5.29
CA ARG A 44 -4.29 14.48 6.62
C ARG A 44 -3.71 13.56 7.71
N TYR A 45 -3.67 12.26 7.47
CA TYR A 45 -3.13 11.25 8.39
C TYR A 45 -1.70 10.82 8.02
N GLY A 46 -1.12 11.43 6.99
CA GLY A 46 0.24 11.17 6.51
C GLY A 46 0.36 9.95 5.58
N TYR A 47 -0.74 9.37 5.09
CA TYR A 47 -0.68 8.30 4.10
C TYR A 47 -0.43 8.86 2.71
N ALA A 48 0.46 8.20 1.97
CA ALA A 48 0.67 8.46 0.55
C ALA A 48 -0.60 8.20 -0.27
N VAL A 49 -0.98 9.16 -1.13
CA VAL A 49 -2.18 9.09 -1.97
C VAL A 49 -1.90 9.40 -3.44
N LEU A 50 -2.70 8.79 -4.32
CA LEU A 50 -2.75 9.07 -5.75
C LEU A 50 -4.19 9.36 -6.18
N ARG A 51 -4.40 10.52 -6.81
CA ARG A 51 -5.65 10.85 -7.50
C ARG A 51 -5.48 10.57 -8.98
N ALA A 52 -6.35 9.75 -9.55
CA ALA A 52 -6.32 9.44 -10.98
C ALA A 52 -7.72 9.23 -11.55
N THR A 53 -7.90 9.56 -12.84
CA THR A 53 -9.15 9.29 -13.55
C THR A 53 -9.07 7.94 -14.25
N VAL A 54 -9.97 7.02 -13.91
CA VAL A 54 -10.11 5.68 -14.50
C VAL A 54 -11.51 5.55 -15.08
N ALA A 55 -11.62 5.18 -16.35
CA ALA A 55 -12.91 5.06 -17.06
C ALA A 55 -13.84 6.28 -16.83
N GLY A 56 -13.30 7.49 -16.96
CA GLY A 56 -14.04 8.75 -16.76
C GLY A 56 -14.33 9.13 -15.30
N LYS A 57 -14.04 8.26 -14.32
CA LYS A 57 -14.30 8.53 -12.90
C LYS A 57 -13.02 8.92 -12.17
N ARG A 58 -13.06 9.98 -11.36
CA ARG A 58 -11.96 10.34 -10.45
C ARG A 58 -11.93 9.36 -9.28
N ILE A 59 -10.81 8.66 -9.11
CA ILE A 59 -10.59 7.72 -8.01
C ILE A 59 -9.45 8.22 -7.14
N HIS A 60 -9.63 8.07 -5.83
CA HIS A 60 -8.63 8.37 -4.81
C HIS A 60 -8.04 7.06 -4.29
N PHE A 61 -6.77 6.82 -4.57
CA PHE A 61 -6.04 5.62 -4.16
C PHE A 61 -5.13 5.92 -2.98
N LEU A 62 -5.06 4.99 -2.03
CA LEU A 62 -3.91 4.88 -1.15
C LEU A 62 -2.75 4.29 -1.96
N ALA A 63 -1.62 5.00 -2.03
CA ALA A 63 -0.53 4.65 -2.95
C ALA A 63 0.05 3.26 -2.66
N HIS A 64 0.22 2.91 -1.38
CA HIS A 64 0.70 1.58 -0.98
C HIS A 64 -0.27 0.45 -1.38
N ARG A 65 -1.58 0.63 -1.19
CA ARG A 65 -2.59 -0.35 -1.63
C ARG A 65 -2.58 -0.52 -3.14
N LEU A 66 -2.48 0.58 -3.88
CA LEU A 66 -2.39 0.53 -5.33
C LEU A 66 -1.11 -0.17 -5.81
N ALA A 67 0.04 0.15 -5.23
CA ALA A 67 1.30 -0.50 -5.58
C ALA A 67 1.26 -2.02 -5.33
N PHE A 68 0.71 -2.43 -4.18
CA PHE A 68 0.51 -3.84 -3.85
C PHE A 68 -0.42 -4.53 -4.86
N PHE A 69 -1.58 -3.94 -5.14
CA PHE A 69 -2.52 -4.48 -6.12
C PHE A 69 -1.92 -4.62 -7.53
N LEU A 70 -1.20 -3.60 -8.02
CA LEU A 70 -0.57 -3.63 -9.34
C LEU A 70 0.55 -4.67 -9.45
N HIS A 71 1.21 -5.00 -8.34
CA HIS A 71 2.25 -6.02 -8.28
C HIS A 71 1.66 -7.44 -8.33
N PHE A 72 0.56 -7.68 -7.61
CA PHE A 72 -0.13 -8.99 -7.57
C PHE A 72 -1.36 -9.06 -8.49
N LEU A 73 -1.44 -8.17 -9.48
CA LEU A 73 -2.55 -8.17 -10.42
C LEU A 73 -2.56 -9.48 -11.21
N GLY A 74 -3.72 -10.13 -11.29
CA GLY A 74 -3.90 -11.42 -11.97
C GLY A 74 -3.65 -12.63 -11.07
N THR A 75 -3.07 -12.46 -9.88
CA THR A 75 -2.96 -13.53 -8.88
C THR A 75 -3.93 -13.36 -7.73
N MET A 76 -4.30 -12.12 -7.39
CA MET A 76 -5.29 -11.86 -6.35
C MET A 76 -6.07 -10.55 -6.57
N ILE A 77 -7.24 -10.48 -5.93
CA ILE A 77 -8.02 -9.24 -5.74
C ILE A 77 -7.90 -8.77 -4.29
N LEU A 78 -8.05 -7.47 -4.05
CA LEU A 78 -8.12 -6.97 -2.67
C LEU A 78 -9.57 -6.90 -2.23
N ILE A 79 -9.93 -7.71 -1.25
CA ILE A 79 -11.25 -7.72 -0.63
C ILE A 79 -11.31 -6.73 0.54
N ASP A 80 -12.51 -6.25 0.84
CA ASP A 80 -12.70 -5.14 1.78
C ASP A 80 -12.41 -5.51 3.25
N THR A 81 -12.48 -6.78 3.60
CA THR A 81 -12.18 -7.27 4.96
C THR A 81 -10.68 -7.32 5.28
N MET A 82 -9.83 -7.09 4.27
CA MET A 82 -8.38 -7.20 4.36
C MET A 82 -7.69 -5.85 4.15
N ASN A 83 -6.53 -5.72 4.77
CA ASN A 83 -5.72 -4.51 4.79
C ASN A 83 -4.35 -4.77 4.17
N VAL A 84 -3.81 -3.75 3.50
CA VAL A 84 -2.40 -3.73 3.11
C VAL A 84 -1.66 -2.91 4.16
N SER A 85 -1.03 -3.58 5.11
CA SER A 85 -0.34 -2.98 6.24
C SER A 85 1.13 -2.71 5.92
N HIS A 86 1.69 -1.63 6.48
CA HIS A 86 3.12 -1.35 6.39
C HIS A 86 3.84 -2.09 7.52
N ILE A 87 4.61 -3.13 7.20
CA ILE A 87 5.42 -3.82 8.22
C ILE A 87 6.61 -2.96 8.67
N CYS A 88 7.00 -1.97 7.85
CA CYS A 88 8.04 -0.99 8.16
C CYS A 88 7.55 0.24 8.93
N HIS A 89 6.25 0.32 9.25
CA HIS A 89 5.60 1.45 9.93
C HIS A 89 5.74 2.85 9.27
N ASN A 90 6.31 2.91 8.06
CA ASN A 90 6.44 4.15 7.31
C ASN A 90 5.28 4.31 6.33
N LYS A 91 4.33 5.21 6.65
CA LYS A 91 3.13 5.49 5.83
C LYS A 91 3.43 6.07 4.43
N LYS A 92 4.67 6.50 4.19
CA LYS A 92 5.14 6.99 2.88
C LYS A 92 5.73 5.87 2.03
N CYS A 93 5.95 4.68 2.58
CA CYS A 93 6.57 3.57 1.87
C CYS A 93 5.55 2.89 0.94
N ILE A 94 5.96 2.67 -0.32
CA ILE A 94 5.19 1.93 -1.32
C ILE A 94 5.95 0.69 -1.84
N LYS A 95 7.01 0.27 -1.12
CA LYS A 95 7.81 -0.91 -1.45
C LYS A 95 7.01 -2.16 -1.10
N VAL A 96 6.73 -3.00 -2.08
CA VAL A 96 5.80 -4.14 -1.91
C VAL A 96 6.30 -5.14 -0.87
N GLU A 97 7.61 -5.35 -0.78
CA GLU A 97 8.26 -6.22 0.21
C GLU A 97 8.16 -5.68 1.64
N ARG A 98 7.69 -4.42 1.80
CA ARG A 98 7.43 -3.78 3.10
C ARG A 98 5.94 -3.67 3.40
N LEU A 99 5.11 -4.36 2.63
CA LEU A 99 3.67 -4.42 2.78
C LEU A 99 3.23 -5.87 3.10
N SER A 100 2.16 -6.00 3.85
CA SER A 100 1.54 -7.27 4.21
C SER A 100 0.03 -7.20 3.97
N TYR A 101 -0.54 -8.19 3.30
CA TYR A 101 -1.99 -8.27 3.09
C TYR A 101 -2.61 -9.15 4.19
N GLU A 102 -3.36 -8.54 5.08
CA GLU A 102 -3.72 -9.14 6.37
C GLU A 102 -5.05 -8.61 6.96
N PRO A 103 -5.66 -9.35 7.89
CA PRO A 103 -6.86 -8.91 8.59
C PRO A 103 -6.65 -7.65 9.42
N GLN A 104 -7.74 -6.93 9.69
CA GLN A 104 -7.72 -5.73 10.53
C GLN A 104 -7.16 -6.00 11.95
N SER A 105 -7.36 -7.20 12.51
CA SER A 105 -6.82 -7.59 13.81
C SER A 105 -5.29 -7.56 13.85
N VAL A 106 -4.64 -8.04 12.77
CA VAL A 106 -3.18 -8.03 12.63
C VAL A 106 -2.67 -6.60 12.46
N ASN A 107 -3.32 -5.80 11.62
CA ASN A 107 -2.99 -4.38 11.45
C ASN A 107 -3.08 -3.62 12.79
N ASN A 108 -4.09 -3.90 13.61
CA ASN A 108 -4.21 -3.32 14.95
C ASN A 108 -3.09 -3.79 15.89
N SER A 109 -2.71 -5.07 15.83
CA SER A 109 -1.55 -5.61 16.56
C SER A 109 -0.25 -4.88 16.20
N ARG A 110 -0.01 -4.58 14.93
CA ARG A 110 1.16 -3.80 14.47
C ARG A 110 1.23 -2.39 15.08
N LYS A 111 0.08 -1.72 15.26
CA LYS A 111 0.06 -0.40 15.94
C LYS A 111 0.59 -0.48 17.37
N LYS A 112 0.30 -1.59 18.07
CA LYS A 112 0.85 -1.84 19.41
C LYS A 112 2.38 -2.02 19.36
N CYS A 113 2.90 -2.79 18.40
CA CYS A 113 4.34 -2.97 18.22
C CYS A 113 5.08 -1.65 17.97
N LEU A 114 4.51 -0.75 17.16
CA LEU A 114 5.09 0.57 16.93
C LEU A 114 5.12 1.42 18.20
N ALA A 115 4.06 1.36 19.01
CA ALA A 115 3.97 2.11 20.26
C ALA A 115 4.98 1.60 21.31
N THR A 116 5.19 0.28 21.40
CA THR A 116 6.14 -0.33 22.34
C THR A 116 7.57 -0.40 21.79
N ARG A 117 7.78 -0.12 20.50
CA ARG A 117 9.03 -0.36 19.76
C ARG A 117 9.52 -1.81 19.87
N GLU A 118 8.59 -2.75 19.96
CA GLU A 118 8.90 -4.18 20.05
C GLU A 118 7.89 -5.01 19.25
N CYS A 119 8.40 -5.91 18.41
CA CYS A 119 7.57 -6.81 17.62
C CYS A 119 7.37 -8.14 18.35
N THR A 120 6.17 -8.36 18.90
CA THR A 120 5.79 -9.63 19.56
C THR A 120 5.43 -10.75 18.58
N GLY A 121 5.43 -10.46 17.28
CA GLY A 121 5.04 -11.41 16.23
C GLY A 121 3.55 -11.37 15.88
N HIS A 122 3.21 -11.94 14.72
CA HIS A 122 1.87 -11.94 14.15
C HIS A 122 1.63 -13.30 13.49
N HIS A 123 0.84 -14.19 14.11
CA HIS A 123 0.66 -15.58 13.65
C HIS A 123 0.29 -15.66 12.16
N GLY A 124 1.18 -16.24 11.34
CA GLY A 124 1.00 -16.39 9.89
C GLY A 124 1.31 -15.13 9.05
N TYR A 125 1.79 -14.04 9.67
CA TYR A 125 2.13 -12.80 8.97
C TYR A 125 3.56 -12.33 9.30
N PRO A 126 4.22 -11.56 8.40
CA PRO A 126 5.60 -11.11 8.62
C PRO A 126 5.75 -10.25 9.88
N LYS A 127 6.89 -10.37 10.56
CA LYS A 127 7.28 -9.49 11.67
C LYS A 127 7.39 -8.03 11.22
N CYS A 128 7.22 -7.12 12.16
CA CYS A 128 7.48 -5.70 11.94
C CYS A 128 8.98 -5.44 11.72
N ILE A 129 9.28 -4.39 10.98
CA ILE A 129 10.62 -3.84 10.79
C ILE A 129 10.58 -2.46 11.44
N LEU A 130 11.05 -2.41 12.68
CA LEU A 130 10.99 -1.26 13.57
C LEU A 130 12.24 -0.38 13.46
#